data_AF-A0A969LUF5-F1
#
_entry.id   AF-A0A969LUF5-F1
#
_cell.length_a   1.000
_cell.length_b   1.000
_cell.length_c   1.000
_cell.angle_alpha   90.00
_cell.angle_beta   90.00
_cell.angle_gamma   90.00
#
_symmetry.space_group_name_H-M   'P 1'
#
loop_
_entity.id
_entity.type
_entity.pdbx_description
1 polymer ?
#
loop_
_entity_poly.entity_id
_entity_poly.type
_entity_poly.pdbx_seq_one_letter_code
_entity_poly.pdbx_strand_id
1 'polypeptide(L)'
;MARPDQEKCRLCSKLDSQEAQQRHGPAGDGCWNPKVCHNRRSYYRHRGVRNHIRKQRRREQPAASGLSESGVSPSARVATLEVLAPAVSAAIVHWYRVTKDSPLHALGAELWIGNDRVAKIEPVHCLGLTELQVKTLLVRILDVFSQHSGIKVERFRSSVELHPHNCPIRPCPLYPEVKL
;
A
#
# COMPACT_ATOMS: atom_id res chain seq x y z
N MET A 1 12.06 14.98 -1.31
CA MET A 1 11.16 14.95 -2.49
C MET A 1 11.11 13.53 -3.07
N ALA A 2 9.95 13.04 -3.50
CA ALA A 2 9.86 11.74 -4.18
C ALA A 2 10.46 11.88 -5.59
N ARG A 3 11.33 10.96 -6.00
CA ARG A 3 11.84 10.94 -7.38
C ARG A 3 10.66 10.80 -8.36
N PRO A 4 10.65 11.54 -9.48
CA PRO A 4 9.60 11.43 -10.51
C PRO A 4 9.40 9.97 -10.93
N ASP A 5 8.14 9.59 -11.12
CA ASP A 5 7.82 8.25 -11.60
C ASP A 5 8.19 8.10 -13.07
N GLN A 6 9.25 7.36 -13.35
CA GLN A 6 9.52 6.87 -14.69
C GLN A 6 8.49 5.80 -15.02
N GLU A 7 7.40 6.21 -15.67
CA GLU A 7 6.25 5.35 -16.01
C GLU A 7 6.70 4.07 -16.74
N LYS A 8 7.67 4.19 -17.66
CA LYS A 8 8.26 3.04 -18.36
C LYS A 8 8.88 2.01 -17.39
N CYS A 9 9.65 2.47 -16.39
CA CYS A 9 10.22 1.57 -15.38
C CYS A 9 9.14 1.00 -14.45
N ARG A 10 8.08 1.77 -14.15
CA ARG A 10 6.93 1.32 -13.36
C ARG A 10 6.21 0.16 -14.07
N LEU A 11 5.92 0.30 -15.37
CA LEU A 11 5.31 -0.75 -16.18
C LEU A 11 6.25 -1.95 -16.38
N CYS A 12 7.52 -1.71 -16.69
CA CYS A 12 8.53 -2.77 -16.81
C CYS A 12 8.70 -3.59 -15.51
N SER A 13 8.50 -2.98 -14.34
CA SER A 13 8.56 -3.68 -13.05
C SER A 13 7.44 -4.70 -12.85
N LYS A 14 6.33 -4.57 -13.58
CA LYS A 14 5.16 -5.45 -13.50
C LYS A 14 5.31 -6.75 -14.30
N LEU A 15 6.21 -6.77 -15.28
CA LEU A 15 6.50 -7.94 -16.11
C LEU A 15 7.31 -8.99 -15.34
N ASP A 16 7.48 -10.18 -15.90
CA ASP A 16 8.56 -11.08 -15.46
C ASP A 16 9.94 -10.52 -15.87
N SER A 17 11.03 -10.95 -15.23
CA SER A 17 12.38 -10.51 -15.59
C SER A 17 12.79 -10.95 -17.00
N GLN A 18 12.46 -12.17 -17.40
CA GLN A 18 12.80 -12.67 -18.74
C GLN A 18 12.00 -11.93 -19.81
N GLU A 19 10.70 -11.75 -19.57
CA GLU A 19 9.82 -11.00 -20.46
C GLU A 19 10.27 -9.54 -20.60
N ALA A 20 10.65 -8.89 -19.50
CA ALA A 20 11.18 -7.53 -19.54
C ALA A 20 12.50 -7.44 -20.32
N GLN A 21 13.38 -8.44 -20.18
CA GLN A 21 14.63 -8.51 -20.93
C GLN A 21 14.39 -8.79 -22.42
N GLN A 22 13.39 -9.58 -22.79
CA GLN A 22 13.05 -9.79 -24.19
C GLN A 22 12.48 -8.51 -24.82
N ARG A 23 11.52 -7.86 -24.16
CA ARG A 23 10.85 -6.64 -24.68
C ARG A 23 11.74 -5.40 -24.69
N HIS A 24 12.66 -5.29 -23.73
CA HIS A 24 13.50 -4.11 -23.56
C HIS A 24 14.99 -4.36 -23.76
N GLY A 25 15.40 -5.59 -24.10
CA GLY A 25 16.77 -5.95 -24.39
C GLY A 25 17.22 -5.57 -25.79
N PRO A 26 18.33 -6.15 -26.28
CA PRO A 26 18.89 -5.83 -27.59
C PRO A 26 17.92 -6.07 -28.76
N ALA A 27 17.03 -7.06 -28.63
CA ALA A 27 16.01 -7.38 -29.64
C ALA A 27 14.73 -6.51 -29.53
N GLY A 28 14.65 -5.64 -28.52
CA GLY A 28 13.51 -4.76 -28.26
C GLY A 28 13.91 -3.29 -28.37
N ASP A 29 13.54 -2.50 -27.36
CA ASP A 29 13.84 -1.06 -27.33
C ASP A 29 15.21 -0.68 -26.74
N GLY A 30 16.07 -1.66 -26.44
CA GLY A 30 17.43 -1.45 -25.93
C GLY A 30 17.53 -0.77 -24.56
N CYS A 31 16.42 -0.58 -23.83
CA CYS A 31 16.40 0.15 -22.56
C CYS A 31 16.91 -0.68 -21.37
N TRP A 32 16.93 -2.01 -21.49
CA TRP A 32 17.32 -2.92 -20.43
C TRP A 32 18.81 -2.80 -20.08
N ASN A 33 19.09 -2.54 -18.81
CA ASN A 33 20.44 -2.53 -18.27
C ASN A 33 20.54 -3.50 -17.07
N PRO A 34 21.30 -4.61 -17.19
CA PRO A 34 21.36 -5.63 -16.15
C PRO A 34 21.93 -5.11 -14.82
N LYS A 35 22.76 -4.05 -14.84
CA LYS A 35 23.34 -3.47 -13.61
C LYS A 35 22.31 -2.73 -12.74
N VAL A 36 21.26 -2.17 -13.34
CA VAL A 36 20.31 -1.29 -12.62
C VAL A 36 18.85 -1.74 -12.71
N CYS A 37 18.45 -2.44 -13.77
CA CYS A 37 17.05 -2.78 -13.99
C CYS A 37 16.49 -3.74 -12.95
N HIS A 38 17.26 -4.72 -12.46
CA HIS A 38 16.79 -5.59 -11.37
C HIS A 38 16.42 -4.80 -10.11
N ASN A 39 17.31 -3.91 -9.66
CA ASN A 39 17.09 -3.05 -8.49
C ASN A 39 15.95 -2.06 -8.71
N ARG A 40 15.87 -1.42 -9.88
CA ARG A 40 14.77 -0.50 -10.23
C ARG A 40 13.43 -1.21 -10.22
N ARG A 41 13.35 -2.41 -10.82
CA ARG A 41 12.12 -3.20 -10.87
C ARG A 41 11.68 -3.65 -9.48
N SER A 42 12.60 -4.14 -8.64
CA SER A 42 12.32 -4.43 -7.24
C SER A 42 11.81 -3.19 -6.49
N TYR A 43 12.46 -2.04 -6.69
CA TYR A 43 12.02 -0.78 -6.10
C TYR A 43 10.58 -0.43 -6.48
N TYR A 44 10.22 -0.48 -7.76
CA TYR A 44 8.86 -0.15 -8.20
C TYR A 44 7.81 -1.17 -7.72
N ARG A 45 8.13 -2.47 -7.69
CA ARG A 45 7.24 -3.51 -7.14
C ARG A 45 6.92 -3.28 -5.67
N HIS A 46 7.88 -2.81 -4.89
CA HIS A 46 7.73 -2.61 -3.44
C HIS A 46 7.45 -1.14 -3.08
N ARG A 47 7.39 -0.24 -4.07
CA ARG A 47 7.18 1.20 -3.83
C ARG A 47 5.84 1.47 -3.17
N GLY A 48 4.78 0.80 -3.63
CA GLY A 48 3.43 0.92 -3.06
C GLY A 48 3.42 0.61 -1.56
N VAL A 49 3.96 -0.55 -1.17
CA VAL A 49 4.06 -0.97 0.23
C VAL A 49 4.95 -0.04 1.03
N ARG A 50 6.14 0.32 0.54
CA ARG A 50 7.06 1.24 1.24
C ARG A 50 6.42 2.61 1.47
N ASN A 51 5.70 3.13 0.48
CA ASN A 51 5.00 4.40 0.60
C ASN A 51 3.84 4.30 1.58
N HIS A 52 3.10 3.19 1.55
CA HIS A 52 2.00 2.91 2.48
C HIS A 52 2.53 2.82 3.92
N ILE A 53 3.57 2.03 4.19
CA ILE A 53 4.23 1.94 5.51
C ILE A 53 4.74 3.31 5.96
N ARG A 54 5.38 4.09 5.09
CA ARG A 54 5.83 5.46 5.43
C ARG A 54 4.66 6.38 5.78
N LYS A 55 3.54 6.27 5.06
CA LYS A 55 2.32 7.05 5.33
C LYS A 55 1.70 6.64 6.67
N GLN A 56 1.68 5.34 6.98
CA GLN A 56 1.23 4.82 8.27
C GLN A 56 2.11 5.35 9.41
N ARG A 57 3.44 5.22 9.32
CA ARG A 57 4.37 5.74 10.35
C ARG A 57 4.20 7.24 10.62
N ARG A 58 3.98 8.06 9.58
CA ARG A 58 3.72 9.50 9.76
C ARG A 58 2.39 9.79 10.47
N ARG A 59 1.42 8.87 10.42
CA ARG A 59 0.12 9.01 11.08
C ARG A 59 0.13 8.43 12.49
N GLU A 60 0.90 7.36 12.70
CA GLU A 60 1.07 6.69 14.00
C GLU A 60 2.09 7.40 14.89
N GLN A 61 2.98 8.25 14.35
CA GLN A 61 3.81 9.13 15.16
C GLN A 61 2.92 10.16 15.85
N PRO A 62 2.80 10.15 17.19
CA PRO A 62 2.30 11.31 17.91
C PRO A 62 3.22 12.49 17.56
N ALA A 63 2.72 13.72 17.71
CA ALA A 63 3.58 14.92 17.70
C ALA A 63 4.56 14.87 18.89
N ALA A 64 5.55 13.98 18.83
CA ALA A 64 6.55 13.78 19.86
C ALA A 64 7.72 14.71 19.58
N SER A 65 7.61 15.93 20.09
CA SER A 65 8.78 16.72 20.48
C SER A 65 8.43 17.53 21.73
N GLY A 66 8.27 16.80 22.84
CA GLY A 66 8.39 17.34 24.18
C GLY A 66 9.77 17.02 24.76
N LEU A 67 10.46 18.09 25.16
CA LEU A 67 11.42 18.16 26.27
C LEU A 67 12.79 17.46 26.12
N SER A 68 13.78 18.26 25.73
CA SER A 68 15.05 18.27 26.47
C SER A 68 15.39 19.72 26.81
N GLU A 69 15.38 20.04 28.10
CA GLU A 69 15.97 21.27 28.63
C GLU A 69 17.49 21.19 28.44
N SER A 70 18.06 22.14 27.72
CA SER A 70 19.30 22.84 28.08
C SER A 70 19.73 23.81 26.97
N GLY A 71 19.83 25.09 27.32
CA GLY A 71 20.88 25.98 26.81
C GLY A 71 20.64 26.76 25.50
N VAL A 72 20.10 27.97 25.65
CA VAL A 72 20.42 29.22 24.91
C VAL A 72 20.29 29.26 23.37
N SER A 73 19.30 30.02 22.86
CA SER A 73 19.43 31.19 21.95
C SER A 73 18.05 31.68 21.46
N PRO A 74 17.75 33.00 21.37
CA PRO A 74 16.42 33.50 20.99
C PRO A 74 16.25 33.51 19.47
N SER A 75 16.07 32.33 18.86
CA SER A 75 15.49 32.23 17.52
C SER A 75 13.98 32.08 17.68
N ALA A 76 13.21 32.88 16.94
CA ALA A 76 11.75 33.00 16.99
C ALA A 76 11.05 31.69 17.43
N ARG A 77 10.41 31.71 18.61
CA ARG A 77 9.67 30.58 19.15
C ARG A 77 8.52 30.28 18.19
N VAL A 78 8.66 29.22 17.40
CA VAL A 78 7.58 28.69 16.57
C VAL A 78 6.52 28.15 17.53
N ALA A 79 5.37 28.82 17.59
CA ALA A 79 4.23 28.30 18.33
C ALA A 79 3.73 27.03 17.65
N THR A 80 3.69 25.92 18.39
CA THR A 80 3.02 24.71 17.93
C THR A 80 1.53 24.91 18.19
N LEU A 81 0.74 25.02 17.12
CA LEU A 81 -0.71 25.10 17.20
C LEU A 81 -1.30 23.70 16.97
N GLU A 82 -2.08 23.22 17.91
CA GLU A 82 -2.79 21.94 17.77
C GLU A 82 -4.11 22.15 17.03
N VAL A 83 -4.27 21.46 15.91
CA VAL A 83 -5.54 21.37 15.18
C VAL A 83 -6.11 19.99 15.43
N LEU A 84 -7.26 19.92 16.08
CA LEU A 84 -7.97 18.66 16.29
C LEU A 84 -8.40 18.08 14.93
N ALA A 85 -7.98 16.85 14.66
CA ALA A 85 -8.37 16.17 13.44
C ALA A 85 -9.88 15.86 13.48
N PRO A 86 -10.65 16.17 12.42
CA PRO A 86 -12.05 15.81 12.36
C PRO A 86 -12.23 14.29 12.49
N ALA A 87 -13.18 13.83 13.33
CA ALA A 87 -13.51 12.43 13.55
C ALA A 87 -14.28 11.81 12.35
N VAL A 88 -13.76 12.00 11.14
CA VAL A 88 -14.36 11.49 9.90
C VAL A 88 -13.88 10.06 9.66
N SER A 89 -14.82 9.16 9.40
CA SER A 89 -14.50 7.77 9.05
C SER A 89 -13.99 7.64 7.62
N ALA A 90 -12.94 6.82 7.45
CA ALA A 90 -12.34 6.53 6.16
C ALA A 90 -11.94 5.06 6.06
N ALA A 91 -12.74 4.28 5.34
CA ALA A 91 -12.35 2.93 4.93
C ALA A 91 -11.43 2.98 3.71
N ILE A 92 -10.34 2.21 3.75
CA ILE A 92 -9.35 2.10 2.68
C ILE A 92 -9.20 0.63 2.30
N VAL A 93 -9.31 0.32 1.01
CA VAL A 93 -9.11 -1.05 0.48
C VAL A 93 -7.70 -1.21 -0.10
N HIS A 94 -7.09 -2.36 0.16
CA HIS A 94 -5.79 -2.78 -0.35
C HIS A 94 -5.98 -3.89 -1.39
N TRP A 95 -5.64 -3.59 -2.64
CA TRP A 95 -5.70 -4.55 -3.75
C TRP A 95 -4.32 -5.11 -4.02
N TYR A 96 -4.14 -6.42 -3.87
CA TYR A 96 -2.90 -7.09 -4.27
C TYR A 96 -3.07 -7.57 -5.71
N ARG A 97 -2.65 -6.76 -6.68
CA ARG A 97 -2.76 -7.03 -8.13
C ARG A 97 -1.71 -6.25 -8.91
N VAL A 98 -1.38 -6.72 -10.11
CA VAL A 98 -0.34 -6.10 -10.95
C VAL A 98 -0.87 -4.83 -11.62
N THR A 99 -2.03 -4.92 -12.26
CA THR A 99 -2.83 -3.79 -12.80
C THR A 99 -4.28 -3.95 -12.39
N LYS A 100 -5.11 -2.93 -12.66
CA LYS A 100 -6.57 -2.98 -12.44
C LYS A 100 -7.24 -4.14 -13.17
N ASP A 101 -6.75 -4.44 -14.37
CA ASP A 101 -7.28 -5.48 -15.25
C ASP A 101 -6.60 -6.85 -15.05
N SER A 102 -5.60 -6.92 -14.17
CA SER A 102 -4.96 -8.20 -13.82
C SER A 102 -5.81 -8.98 -12.82
N PRO A 103 -5.69 -10.32 -12.80
CA PRO A 103 -6.31 -11.14 -11.76
C PRO A 103 -5.98 -10.64 -10.35
N LEU A 104 -7.01 -10.57 -9.51
CA LEU A 104 -6.85 -10.17 -8.12
C LEU A 104 -6.22 -11.32 -7.33
N HIS A 105 -5.06 -11.07 -6.73
CA HIS A 105 -4.40 -12.08 -5.91
C HIS A 105 -4.97 -12.12 -4.48
N ALA A 106 -5.07 -10.96 -3.83
CA ALA A 106 -5.60 -10.84 -2.48
C ALA A 106 -6.22 -9.47 -2.22
N LEU A 107 -7.02 -9.37 -1.17
CA LEU A 107 -7.72 -8.15 -0.76
C LEU A 107 -7.66 -7.98 0.75
N GLY A 108 -7.27 -6.81 1.22
CA GLY A 108 -7.36 -6.41 2.63
C GLY A 108 -8.00 -5.04 2.77
N ALA A 109 -8.27 -4.60 3.99
CA ALA A 109 -8.87 -3.29 4.23
C ALA A 109 -8.52 -2.72 5.61
N GLU A 110 -8.65 -1.41 5.77
CA GLU A 110 -8.45 -0.70 7.04
C GLU A 110 -9.54 0.35 7.24
N LEU A 111 -9.94 0.57 8.49
CA LEU A 111 -10.83 1.66 8.90
C LEU A 111 -10.06 2.64 9.76
N TRP A 112 -10.18 3.92 9.41
CA TRP A 112 -9.60 5.04 10.14
C TRP A 112 -10.70 5.99 10.60
N ILE A 113 -10.55 6.58 11.78
CA ILE A 113 -11.40 7.68 12.30
C ILE A 113 -10.45 8.78 12.76
N GLY A 114 -10.50 9.94 12.10
CA GLY A 114 -9.49 10.98 12.31
C GLY A 114 -8.08 10.45 12.00
N ASN A 115 -7.21 10.43 13.02
CA ASN A 115 -5.84 9.92 12.90
C ASN A 115 -5.68 8.46 13.34
N ASP A 116 -6.70 7.86 13.94
CA ASP A 116 -6.59 6.54 14.55
C ASP A 116 -7.02 5.45 13.58
N ARG A 117 -6.19 4.41 13.45
CA ARG A 117 -6.58 3.17 12.75
C ARG A 117 -7.37 2.30 13.73
N VAL A 118 -8.69 2.41 13.65
CA VAL A 118 -9.61 1.76 14.58
C VAL A 118 -9.89 0.29 14.24
N ALA A 119 -9.70 -0.13 12.98
CA ALA A 119 -9.84 -1.54 12.60
C ALA A 119 -9.02 -1.90 11.34
N LYS A 120 -8.70 -3.19 11.20
CA LYS A 120 -8.02 -3.77 10.05
C LYS A 120 -8.63 -5.13 9.71
N ILE A 121 -8.83 -5.37 8.42
CA ILE A 121 -9.12 -6.70 7.85
C ILE A 121 -7.82 -7.19 7.22
N GLU A 122 -7.26 -8.27 7.76
CA GLU A 122 -6.09 -8.91 7.18
C GLU A 122 -6.38 -9.36 5.74
N PRO A 123 -5.39 -9.33 4.84
CA PRO A 123 -5.61 -9.75 3.46
C PRO A 123 -6.13 -11.18 3.37
N VAL A 124 -7.06 -11.41 2.45
CA VAL A 124 -7.59 -12.72 2.08
C VAL A 124 -7.23 -13.00 0.63
N HIS A 125 -6.74 -14.21 0.32
CA HIS A 125 -6.51 -14.61 -1.07
C HIS A 125 -7.84 -14.64 -1.83
N CYS A 126 -7.85 -14.08 -3.03
CA CYS A 126 -9.03 -14.01 -3.88
C CYS A 126 -8.95 -14.94 -5.09
N LEU A 127 -7.91 -15.79 -5.17
CA LEU A 127 -7.75 -16.75 -6.25
C LEU A 127 -8.97 -17.69 -6.29
N GLY A 128 -9.68 -17.72 -7.43
CA GLY A 128 -10.90 -18.51 -7.61
C GLY A 128 -12.21 -17.78 -7.27
N LEU A 129 -12.15 -16.55 -6.73
CA LEU A 129 -13.36 -15.73 -6.55
C LEU A 129 -13.75 -15.04 -7.86
N THR A 130 -15.04 -15.07 -8.18
CA THR A 130 -15.63 -14.28 -9.26
C THR A 130 -15.71 -12.81 -8.90
N GLU A 131 -15.87 -11.92 -9.90
CA GLU A 131 -16.05 -10.48 -9.65
C GLU A 131 -17.23 -10.18 -8.74
N LEU A 132 -18.33 -10.93 -8.86
CA LEU A 132 -19.50 -10.78 -8.01
C LEU A 132 -19.16 -11.10 -6.55
N GLN A 133 -18.46 -12.21 -6.31
CA GLN A 133 -18.03 -12.60 -4.96
C GLN A 133 -17.07 -11.58 -4.35
N VAL A 134 -16.17 -11.00 -5.14
CA VAL A 134 -15.28 -9.90 -4.68
C VAL A 134 -16.09 -8.67 -4.31
N LYS A 135 -17.09 -8.27 -5.11
CA LYS A 135 -17.99 -7.15 -4.78
C LYS A 135 -18.80 -7.43 -3.51
N THR A 136 -19.31 -8.64 -3.33
CA THR A 136 -20.00 -9.05 -2.09
C THR A 136 -19.07 -8.98 -0.88
N LEU A 137 -17.81 -9.41 -1.02
CA LEU A 137 -16.82 -9.32 0.04
C LEU A 137 -16.55 -7.85 0.44
N LEU A 138 -16.44 -6.94 -0.53
CA LEU A 138 -16.26 -5.50 -0.27
C LEU A 138 -17.42 -4.91 0.54
N VAL A 139 -18.66 -5.23 0.18
CA VAL A 139 -19.85 -4.78 0.93
C VAL A 139 -19.81 -5.33 2.34
N ARG A 140 -19.54 -6.63 2.50
CA ARG A 140 -19.42 -7.27 3.82
C ARG A 140 -18.35 -6.62 4.69
N ILE A 141 -17.20 -6.22 4.12
CA ILE A 141 -16.14 -5.51 4.85
C ILE A 141 -16.66 -4.17 5.39
N LEU A 142 -17.40 -3.41 4.57
CA LEU A 142 -17.99 -2.14 4.97
C LEU A 142 -19.04 -2.32 6.08
N ASP A 143 -19.83 -3.39 6.01
CA ASP A 143 -20.80 -3.73 7.05
C ASP A 143 -20.08 -4.08 8.37
N VAL A 144 -19.03 -4.90 8.33
CA VAL A 144 -18.22 -5.24 9.51
C VAL A 144 -17.59 -4.00 10.13
N PHE A 145 -17.06 -3.09 9.31
CA PHE A 145 -16.54 -1.80 9.79
C PHE A 145 -17.63 -0.93 10.42
N SER A 146 -18.83 -0.93 9.84
CA SER A 146 -19.96 -0.17 10.39
C SER A 146 -20.40 -0.71 11.74
N GLN A 147 -20.50 -2.03 11.86
CA GLN A 147 -20.85 -2.71 13.11
C GLN A 147 -19.79 -2.48 14.19
N HIS A 148 -18.51 -2.60 13.84
CA HIS A 148 -17.40 -2.41 14.79
C HIS A 148 -17.30 -0.98 15.31
N SER A 149 -17.51 0.02 14.46
CA SER A 149 -17.34 1.43 14.84
C SER A 149 -18.61 2.11 15.34
N GLY A 150 -19.78 1.50 15.17
CA GLY A 150 -21.08 2.14 15.42
C GLY A 150 -21.42 3.28 14.44
N ILE A 151 -20.57 3.54 13.46
CA ILE A 151 -20.74 4.58 12.44
C ILE A 151 -21.02 3.91 11.10
N LYS A 152 -22.02 4.40 10.36
CA LYS A 152 -22.31 3.86 9.02
C LYS A 152 -21.16 4.17 8.04
N VAL A 153 -20.50 3.12 7.54
CA VAL A 153 -19.42 3.19 6.56
C VAL A 153 -19.93 2.67 5.22
N GLU A 154 -20.47 3.54 4.38
CA GLU A 154 -21.16 3.11 3.15
C GLU A 154 -20.23 2.83 1.97
N ARG A 155 -18.99 3.32 2.02
CA ARG A 155 -18.04 3.24 0.90
C ARG A 155 -16.60 3.34 1.34
N PHE A 156 -15.72 2.73 0.54
CA PHE A 156 -14.29 2.99 0.62
C PHE A 156 -13.99 4.42 0.15
N ARG A 157 -13.29 5.19 0.99
CA ARG A 157 -12.85 6.55 0.67
C ARG A 157 -11.63 6.57 -0.23
N SER A 158 -10.82 5.52 -0.20
CA SER A 158 -9.61 5.40 -1.00
C SER A 158 -9.26 3.94 -1.25
N SER A 159 -8.41 3.72 -2.25
CA SER A 159 -7.85 2.41 -2.57
C SER A 159 -6.35 2.51 -2.77
N VAL A 160 -5.65 1.41 -2.48
CA VAL A 160 -4.21 1.28 -2.67
C VAL A 160 -3.95 0.03 -3.48
N GLU A 161 -3.18 0.16 -4.56
CA GLU A 161 -2.71 -0.97 -5.35
C GLU A 161 -1.32 -1.40 -4.90
N LEU A 162 -1.19 -2.67 -4.54
CA LEU A 162 0.04 -3.31 -4.10
C LEU A 162 0.36 -4.46 -5.04
N HIS A 163 1.65 -4.65 -5.34
CA HIS A 163 2.06 -5.78 -6.17
C HIS A 163 1.79 -7.12 -5.44
N PRO A 164 1.34 -8.19 -6.11
CA PRO A 164 1.01 -9.48 -5.49
C PRO A 164 2.15 -10.12 -4.70
N HIS A 165 3.39 -9.86 -5.13
CA HIS A 165 4.59 -10.33 -4.41
C HIS A 165 4.74 -9.76 -3.00
N ASN A 166 3.99 -8.71 -2.66
CA ASN A 166 3.93 -8.18 -1.32
C ASN A 166 2.80 -8.78 -0.47
N CYS A 167 2.11 -9.82 -0.95
CA CYS A 167 1.09 -10.51 -0.17
C CYS A 167 1.69 -10.98 1.17
N PRO A 168 1.10 -10.64 2.33
CA PRO A 168 1.62 -11.04 3.63
C PRO A 168 1.17 -12.44 4.06
N ILE A 169 0.16 -13.02 3.41
CA ILE A 169 -0.44 -14.31 3.79
C ILE A 169 0.56 -15.45 3.55
N ARG A 170 0.71 -16.38 4.50
CA ARG A 170 1.53 -17.60 4.34
C ARG A 170 0.76 -18.83 4.84
N PRO A 171 0.78 -19.97 4.12
CA PRO A 171 1.40 -20.18 2.80
C PRO A 171 0.69 -19.37 1.69
N CYS A 172 1.44 -18.98 0.64
CA CYS A 172 0.92 -18.17 -0.48
C CYS A 172 1.10 -18.93 -1.80
N PRO A 173 0.16 -18.89 -2.75
CA PRO A 173 0.37 -19.46 -4.08
C PRO A 173 1.60 -18.91 -4.82
N LEU A 174 2.02 -17.67 -4.51
CA LEU A 174 3.24 -17.07 -5.07
C LEU A 174 4.52 -17.40 -4.28
N TYR A 175 4.37 -17.96 -3.08
CA TYR A 175 5.45 -18.38 -2.19
C TYR A 175 5.01 -19.64 -1.44
N PRO A 176 4.94 -20.80 -2.13
CA PRO A 176 4.57 -22.05 -1.48
C PRO A 176 5.61 -22.39 -0.41
N GLU A 177 5.16 -22.88 0.74
CA GLU A 177 6.07 -23.44 1.72
C GLU A 177 6.70 -24.69 1.10
N VAL A 178 8.00 -24.63 0.81
CA VAL A 178 8.76 -25.81 0.44
C VAL A 178 8.82 -26.67 1.70
N LYS A 179 7.96 -27.68 1.79
CA LYS A 179 8.16 -28.78 2.74
C LYS A 179 9.43 -29.49 2.26
N LEU A 180 10.56 -29.19 2.90
CA LEU A 180 11.79 -29.97 2.80
C LEU A 180 11.61 -31.31 3.53
#